data_AF-A0A2D8KL99-F1
#
_entry.id   AF-A0A2D8KL99-F1
#
_cell.length_a   1.000
_cell.length_b   1.000
_cell.length_c   1.000
_cell.angle_alpha   90.00
_cell.angle_beta   90.00
_cell.angle_gamma   90.00
#
_symmetry.space_group_name_H-M   'P 1'
#
loop_
_entity.id
_entity.type
_entity.pdbx_description
1 polymer ?
#
loop_
_entity_poly.entity_id
_entity_poly.type
_entity_poly.pdbx_seq_one_letter_code
_entity_poly.pdbx_strand_id
1 'polypeptide(L)'
;MNIFLSIIIFIYTLNVQNSFEVLKTKSGREFKIFKGNDGKTIFFEFCIEKQKKECLVELLVFDLRGVVSLLQENPNIGTTDIQDNGKIIRTKDGFTHLVTPNGASSEGVESNKLINAVRRVFF
;
A
#
# COMPACT_ATOMS: atom_id res chain seq x y z
N MET A 1 -3.09 -43.71 5.98
CA MET A 1 -2.52 -42.77 5.00
C MET A 1 -3.43 -41.55 4.88
N ASN A 2 -3.52 -40.71 5.91
CA ASN A 2 -4.41 -39.52 5.93
C ASN A 2 -3.79 -38.32 6.66
N ILE A 3 -2.77 -38.54 7.50
CA ILE A 3 -2.08 -37.45 8.23
C ILE A 3 -1.27 -36.56 7.28
N PHE A 4 -0.61 -37.14 6.28
CA PHE A 4 0.15 -36.39 5.28
C PHE A 4 -0.75 -35.48 4.43
N LEU A 5 -1.96 -35.92 4.07
CA LEU A 5 -2.89 -35.11 3.28
C LEU A 5 -3.41 -33.91 4.09
N SER A 6 -3.70 -34.11 5.38
CA SER A 6 -4.12 -33.04 6.29
C SER A 6 -3.02 -32.01 6.53
N ILE A 7 -1.76 -32.43 6.66
CA ILE A 7 -0.61 -31.52 6.79
C ILE A 7 -0.39 -30.74 5.49
N ILE A 8 -0.52 -31.38 4.33
CA ILE A 8 -0.40 -30.71 3.03
C ILE A 8 -1.51 -29.67 2.86
N ILE A 9 -2.76 -29.97 3.23
CA ILE A 9 -3.88 -29.01 3.20
C ILE A 9 -3.64 -27.87 4.22
N PHE A 10 -3.08 -28.16 5.39
CA PHE A 10 -2.75 -27.14 6.40
C PHE A 10 -1.61 -26.20 5.93
N ILE A 11 -0.59 -26.73 5.24
CA ILE A 11 0.46 -25.93 4.62
C ILE A 11 -0.09 -25.14 3.43
N TYR A 12 -0.97 -25.70 2.62
CA TYR A 12 -1.63 -24.98 1.52
C TYR A 12 -2.55 -23.85 2.01
N THR A 13 -3.22 -24.04 3.14
CA THR A 13 -4.04 -22.98 3.78
C THR A 13 -3.19 -21.92 4.47
N LEU A 14 -1.98 -22.25 4.94
CA LEU A 14 -0.98 -21.26 5.38
C LEU A 14 -0.30 -20.52 4.20
N ASN A 15 -0.36 -21.08 2.99
CA ASN A 15 -0.02 -20.41 1.73
C ASN A 15 -1.20 -19.59 1.17
N VAL A 16 -2.21 -19.24 1.98
CA VAL A 16 -2.96 -18.00 1.77
C VAL A 16 -1.98 -16.86 2.03
N GLN A 17 -1.13 -16.67 1.02
CA GLN A 17 -0.05 -15.73 0.94
C GLN A 17 -0.74 -14.37 0.91
N ASN A 18 -0.92 -13.76 2.08
CA ASN A 18 -1.26 -12.34 2.13
C ASN A 18 -0.13 -11.64 1.41
N SER A 19 -0.44 -11.21 0.19
CA SER A 19 0.50 -10.56 -0.70
C SER A 19 0.97 -9.29 -0.01
N PHE A 20 2.29 -9.23 0.20
CA PHE A 20 2.95 -8.20 0.98
C PHE A 20 4.17 -7.70 0.22
N GLU A 21 4.34 -6.39 0.19
CA GLU A 21 5.46 -5.72 -0.43
C GLU A 21 6.03 -4.66 0.50
N VAL A 22 7.36 -4.51 0.50
CA VAL A 22 8.05 -3.43 1.20
C VAL A 22 8.80 -2.60 0.18
N LEU A 23 8.45 -1.33 0.11
CA LEU A 23 9.15 -0.33 -0.68
C LEU A 23 10.01 0.54 0.23
N LYS A 24 10.98 1.21 -0.40
CA LYS A 24 11.77 2.26 0.24
C LYS A 24 11.24 3.62 -0.21
N THR A 25 11.02 4.50 0.75
CA THR A 25 10.69 5.91 0.54
C THR A 25 11.92 6.70 0.08
N LYS A 26 11.74 7.97 -0.30
CA LYS A 26 12.81 8.89 -0.70
C LYS A 26 13.92 9.04 0.36
N SER A 27 13.61 8.93 1.65
CA SER A 27 14.64 8.94 2.72
C SER A 27 15.18 7.55 3.09
N GLY A 28 14.70 6.48 2.45
CA GLY A 28 15.09 5.10 2.75
C GLY A 28 14.28 4.43 3.87
N ARG A 29 13.26 5.10 4.42
CA ARG A 29 12.31 4.48 5.36
C ARG A 29 11.43 3.44 4.67
N GLU A 30 10.96 2.46 5.42
CA GLU A 30 10.06 1.43 4.92
C GLU A 30 8.66 1.98 4.65
N PHE A 31 8.07 1.49 3.57
CA PHE A 31 6.70 1.72 3.19
C PHE A 31 6.11 0.36 2.83
N LYS A 32 5.17 -0.12 3.63
CA LYS A 32 4.65 -1.49 3.51
C LYS A 32 3.28 -1.48 2.89
N ILE A 33 3.00 -2.50 2.10
CA ILE A 33 1.75 -2.68 1.37
C ILE A 33 1.27 -4.10 1.60
N PHE A 34 0.02 -4.27 2.02
CA PHE A 34 -0.57 -5.59 2.19
C PHE A 34 -2.04 -5.62 1.84
N LYS A 35 -2.51 -6.76 1.32
CA LYS A 35 -3.91 -7.00 1.02
C LYS A 35 -4.66 -7.43 2.29
N GLY A 36 -5.87 -6.91 2.46
CA GLY A 36 -6.78 -7.34 3.50
C GLY A 36 -7.35 -8.73 3.26
N ASN A 37 -7.69 -9.42 4.34
CA ASN A 37 -8.33 -10.73 4.28
C ASN A 37 -9.72 -10.69 3.60
N ASP A 38 -10.34 -9.52 3.49
CA ASP A 38 -11.59 -9.30 2.77
C ASP A 38 -11.44 -9.36 1.23
N GLY A 39 -10.20 -9.40 0.73
CA GLY A 39 -9.86 -9.47 -0.67
C GLY A 39 -10.08 -8.18 -1.47
N LYS A 40 -10.60 -7.12 -0.84
CA LYS A 40 -11.06 -5.88 -1.50
C LYS A 40 -10.37 -4.63 -0.98
N THR A 41 -9.70 -4.75 0.15
CA THR A 41 -9.00 -3.64 0.81
C THR A 41 -7.49 -3.82 0.67
N ILE A 42 -6.79 -2.71 0.47
CA ILE A 42 -5.33 -2.66 0.56
C ILE A 42 -4.94 -1.70 1.69
N PHE A 43 -3.90 -2.08 2.42
CA PHE A 43 -3.35 -1.32 3.52
C PHE A 43 -1.98 -0.80 3.15
N PHE A 44 -1.70 0.44 3.56
CA PHE A 44 -0.40 1.07 3.45
C PHE A 44 0.06 1.48 4.85
N GLU A 45 1.19 0.92 5.30
CA GLU A 45 1.82 1.29 6.57
C GLU A 45 3.07 2.12 6.26
N PHE A 46 3.16 3.31 6.85
CA PHE A 46 4.27 4.22 6.63
C PHE A 46 4.53 5.12 7.83
N CYS A 47 5.74 5.65 7.92
CA CYS A 47 6.05 6.70 8.88
C CYS A 47 5.59 8.07 8.36
N ILE A 48 5.09 8.94 9.24
CA ILE A 48 4.72 10.32 8.88
C ILE A 48 5.94 11.11 8.38
N GLU A 49 5.81 11.77 7.23
CA GLU A 49 6.90 12.55 6.59
C GLU A 49 7.48 13.63 7.50
N LYS A 50 6.61 14.38 8.20
CA LYS A 50 7.01 15.50 9.07
C LYS A 50 7.77 15.04 10.32
N GLN A 51 7.67 13.76 10.70
CA GLN A 51 8.32 13.19 11.87
C GLN A 51 9.54 12.36 11.43
N LYS A 52 10.69 13.03 11.27
CA LYS A 52 11.92 12.41 10.74
C LYS A 52 12.77 11.69 11.79
N LYS A 53 12.70 12.12 13.06
CA LYS A 53 13.50 11.55 14.16
C LYS A 53 12.84 10.31 14.79
N GLU A 54 11.52 10.24 14.73
CA GLU A 54 10.72 9.14 15.25
C GLU A 54 9.78 8.66 14.14
N CYS A 55 9.76 7.36 13.87
CA CYS A 55 8.80 6.78 12.94
C CYS A 55 7.46 6.60 13.66
N LEU A 56 6.67 7.68 13.73
CA LEU A 56 5.26 7.52 14.06
C LEU A 56 4.57 6.86 12.88
N VAL A 57 4.20 5.60 13.07
CA VAL A 57 3.59 4.75 12.06
C VAL A 57 2.12 5.13 11.90
N GLU A 58 1.69 5.29 10.66
CA GLU A 58 0.32 5.48 10.25
C GLU A 58 -0.12 4.36 9.33
N LEU A 59 -1.43 4.08 9.37
CA LEU A 59 -2.06 3.08 8.53
C LEU A 59 -3.12 3.75 7.66
N LEU A 60 -2.94 3.63 6.35
CA LEU A 60 -3.92 4.08 5.37
C LEU A 60 -4.63 2.88 4.75
N VAL A 61 -5.96 3.00 4.63
CA VAL A 61 -6.83 1.94 4.12
C VAL A 61 -7.48 2.42 2.84
N PHE A 62 -7.22 1.75 1.74
CA PHE A 62 -7.90 1.98 0.46
C PHE A 62 -8.82 0.81 0.14
N ASP A 63 -10.10 1.12 -0.06
CA ASP A 63 -11.03 0.24 -0.77
C ASP A 63 -10.73 0.22 -2.29
N LEU A 64 -11.57 -0.47 -3.05
CA LEU A 64 -11.48 -0.54 -4.52
C LEU A 64 -11.40 0.84 -5.19
N ARG A 65 -12.09 1.88 -4.69
CA ARG A 65 -12.05 3.24 -5.27
C ARG A 65 -10.66 3.83 -5.12
N GLY A 66 -10.03 3.65 -3.96
CA GLY A 66 -8.67 4.10 -3.72
C GLY A 66 -7.65 3.35 -4.58
N VAL A 67 -7.80 2.03 -4.71
CA VAL A 67 -6.93 1.20 -5.56
C VAL A 67 -7.02 1.62 -7.03
N VAL A 68 -8.24 1.76 -7.57
CA VAL A 68 -8.46 2.19 -8.96
C VAL A 68 -7.89 3.59 -9.20
N SER A 69 -8.09 4.51 -8.26
CA SER A 69 -7.53 5.87 -8.35
C SER A 69 -6.00 5.88 -8.31
N LEU A 70 -5.39 4.92 -7.59
CA LEU A 70 -3.94 4.78 -7.53
C LEU A 70 -3.35 4.20 -8.82
N LEU A 71 -4.05 3.24 -9.43
CA LEU A 71 -3.65 2.51 -10.64
C LEU A 71 -4.08 3.14 -11.96
N GLN A 72 -4.74 4.30 -11.90
CA GLN A 72 -5.25 5.03 -13.06
C GLN A 72 -4.14 5.23 -14.11
N GLU A 73 -4.46 4.94 -15.38
CA GLU A 73 -3.53 5.17 -16.49
C GLU A 73 -3.33 6.67 -16.72
N ASN A 74 -2.07 7.07 -16.93
CA ASN A 74 -1.65 8.47 -17.08
C ASN A 74 -2.21 9.40 -15.98
N PRO A 75 -1.90 9.13 -14.71
CA PRO A 75 -2.51 9.87 -13.62
C PRO A 75 -2.03 11.33 -13.63
N ASN A 76 -2.96 12.25 -13.36
CA ASN A 76 -2.62 13.66 -13.27
C ASN A 76 -1.61 13.91 -12.15
N ILE A 77 -0.67 14.80 -12.43
CA ILE A 77 0.21 15.38 -11.41
C ILE A 77 -0.63 16.31 -10.54
N GLY A 78 -0.41 16.29 -9.24
CA GLY A 78 -1.18 17.04 -8.25
C GLY A 78 -1.86 16.13 -7.23
N THR A 79 -2.92 16.64 -6.62
CA THR A 79 -3.67 15.96 -5.57
C THR A 79 -4.93 15.34 -6.13
N THR A 80 -5.16 14.07 -5.81
CA THR A 80 -6.42 13.35 -6.04
C THR A 80 -7.01 13.01 -4.69
N ASP A 81 -8.15 13.62 -4.35
CA ASP A 81 -8.93 13.24 -3.18
C ASP A 81 -9.70 11.95 -3.47
N ILE A 82 -9.63 11.00 -2.55
CA ILE A 82 -10.42 9.78 -2.57
C ILE A 82 -11.37 9.86 -1.38
N GLN A 83 -12.67 9.99 -1.68
CA GLN A 83 -13.71 10.09 -0.67
C GLN A 83 -13.56 8.97 0.36
N ASP A 84 -13.53 9.36 1.64
CA ASP A 84 -13.40 8.50 2.84
C ASP A 84 -12.07 7.73 2.98
N ASN A 85 -11.23 7.64 1.94
CA ASN A 85 -9.99 6.86 1.97
C ASN A 85 -8.74 7.74 2.10
N GLY A 86 -8.82 9.05 1.87
CA GLY A 86 -7.68 9.96 1.98
C GLY A 86 -7.31 10.60 0.65
N LYS A 87 -6.01 10.81 0.39
CA LYS A 87 -5.52 11.50 -0.81
C LYS A 87 -4.30 10.82 -1.41
N ILE A 88 -4.15 10.98 -2.73
CA ILE A 88 -2.93 10.64 -3.46
C ILE A 88 -2.33 11.94 -3.98
N ILE A 89 -1.07 12.20 -3.68
CA ILE A 89 -0.33 13.34 -4.22
C ILE A 89 0.76 12.81 -5.14
N ARG A 90 0.69 13.17 -6.42
CA ARG A 90 1.70 12.81 -7.44
C ARG A 90 2.50 14.03 -7.82
N THR A 91 3.81 13.90 -7.80
CA THR A 91 4.73 15.02 -8.03
C THR A 91 5.40 14.93 -9.40
N LYS A 92 5.89 16.07 -9.91
CA LYS A 92 6.61 16.13 -11.20
C LYS A 92 7.93 15.34 -11.18
N ASP A 93 8.52 15.14 -10.01
CA ASP A 93 9.77 14.38 -9.84
C ASP A 93 9.53 12.84 -9.77
N GLY A 94 8.31 12.37 -10.06
CA GLY A 94 8.01 10.95 -10.20
C GLY A 94 7.80 10.22 -8.86
N PHE A 95 7.44 10.95 -7.81
CA PHE A 95 7.08 10.40 -6.51
C PHE A 95 5.58 10.49 -6.26
N THR A 96 5.08 9.55 -5.47
CA THR A 96 3.73 9.53 -4.95
C THR A 96 3.79 9.58 -3.43
N HIS A 97 3.02 10.48 -2.84
CA HIS A 97 2.74 10.51 -1.41
C HIS A 97 1.29 10.08 -1.19
N LEU A 98 1.06 9.28 -0.15
CA LEU A 98 -0.27 8.93 0.30
C LEU A 98 -0.60 9.70 1.57
N VAL A 99 -1.80 10.25 1.63
CA VAL A 99 -2.26 11.04 2.79
C VAL A 99 -3.49 10.38 3.35
N THR A 100 -3.50 10.13 4.65
CA THR A 100 -4.65 9.59 5.37
C THR A 100 -5.79 10.61 5.46
N PRO A 101 -7.03 10.18 5.77
CA PRO A 101 -8.16 11.10 5.97
C PRO A 101 -7.90 12.17 7.04
N ASN A 102 -7.08 11.87 8.06
CA ASN A 102 -6.70 12.81 9.12
C ASN A 102 -5.53 13.75 8.74
N GLY A 103 -5.01 13.65 7.51
CA GLY A 103 -3.97 14.55 7.00
C GLY A 103 -2.52 14.12 7.26
N ALA A 104 -2.28 12.92 7.78
CA ALA A 104 -0.94 12.37 7.92
C ALA A 104 -0.42 11.91 6.54
N SER A 105 0.72 12.47 6.13
CA SER A 105 1.33 12.19 4.82
C SER A 105 2.48 11.21 4.95
N SER A 106 2.52 10.24 4.04
CA SER A 106 3.70 9.43 3.79
C SER A 106 4.80 10.28 3.17
N GLU A 107 6.03 9.80 3.29
CA GLU A 107 7.08 10.26 2.38
C GLU A 107 6.80 9.80 0.95
N GLY A 108 7.47 10.47 0.01
CA GLY A 108 7.41 10.11 -1.40
C GLY A 108 7.99 8.72 -1.65
N VAL A 109 7.24 7.90 -2.38
CA VAL A 109 7.67 6.62 -2.94
C VAL A 109 7.67 6.75 -4.46
N GLU A 110 8.67 6.20 -5.16
CA GLU A 110 8.71 6.23 -6.63
C GLU A 110 7.40 5.68 -7.21
N SER A 111 6.71 6.49 -8.03
CA SER A 111 5.34 6.20 -8.47
C SER A 111 5.23 4.86 -9.20
N ASN A 112 6.19 4.55 -10.07
CA ASN A 112 6.20 3.29 -10.83
C ASN A 112 6.39 2.07 -9.92
N LYS A 113 7.25 2.17 -8.90
CA LYS A 113 7.45 1.09 -7.91
C LYS A 113 6.19 0.87 -7.10
N LEU A 114 5.55 1.95 -6.65
CA LEU A 114 4.29 1.88 -5.91
C LEU A 114 3.18 1.23 -6.75
N ILE A 115 2.97 1.66 -7.98
CA ILE A 115 1.95 1.11 -8.88
C ILE A 115 2.19 -0.39 -9.12
N ASN A 116 3.44 -0.78 -9.39
CA ASN A 116 3.77 -2.19 -9.63
C ASN A 116 3.60 -3.05 -8.39
N ALA A 117 3.99 -2.55 -7.21
CA ALA A 117 3.80 -3.26 -5.95
C ALA A 117 2.31 -3.42 -5.62
N VAL A 118 1.50 -2.36 -5.81
CA VAL A 118 0.05 -2.43 -5.62
C VAL A 118 -0.58 -3.44 -6.58
N ARG A 119 -0.13 -3.52 -7.83
CA ARG A 119 -0.62 -4.54 -8.77
C ARG A 119 -0.30 -5.96 -8.29
N ARG A 120 0.92 -6.22 -7.82
CA ARG A 120 1.33 -7.53 -7.28
C ARG A 120 0.62 -7.90 -5.98
N VAL A 121 0.32 -6.90 -5.16
CA VAL A 121 -0.40 -7.12 -3.90
C VAL A 121 -1.89 -7.34 -4.18
N PHE A 122 -2.49 -6.55 -5.06
CA PHE A 122 -3.94 -6.55 -5.20
C PHE A 122 -4.48 -7.63 -6.14
N PHE A 123 -3.76 -7.96 -7.23
CA PHE A 123 -4.16 -8.95 -8.25
C PHE A 123 -3.31 -10.21 -8.17
#